data_AF-A0A2N8NSH0-F1
#
_entry.id   AF-A0A2N8NSH0-F1
#
_cell.length_a   1.000
_cell.length_b   1.000
_cell.length_c   1.000
_cell.angle_alpha   90.00
_cell.angle_beta   90.00
_cell.angle_gamma   90.00
#
_symmetry.space_group_name_H-M   'P 1'
#
loop_
_entity.id
_entity.type
_entity.pdbx_description
1 polymer ?
#
loop_
_entity_poly.entity_id
_entity_poly.type
_entity_poly.pdbx_seq_one_letter_code
_entity_poly.pdbx_strand_id
1 'polypeptide(L)'
;MRTRTRTLLASAASAAALLAGGTAASPAAAESHVTAETCQPPRTITDTGGEATYTECRRTYKGKRQSSVRMYLWDRAYCADPFARVLIGTYDVTYTYFDPVSSGRSPKYETGWHNGADAEVWFKMRRMCHGGDLKG
;
A
#
# COMPACT_ATOMS: atom_id res chain seq x y z
N MET A 1 -22.05 20.39 76.04
CA MET A 1 -23.08 19.77 75.14
C MET A 1 -22.54 18.39 74.75
N ARG A 2 -22.98 17.28 75.36
CA ARG A 2 -24.10 16.39 74.95
C ARG A 2 -24.18 16.30 73.40
N THR A 3 -24.02 15.14 72.74
CA THR A 3 -24.84 13.92 72.93
C THR A 3 -24.15 12.66 72.34
N ARG A 4 -24.44 11.50 72.93
CA ARG A 4 -24.04 10.12 72.58
C ARG A 4 -24.87 9.54 71.41
N THR A 5 -24.32 8.59 70.63
CA THR A 5 -24.99 7.35 70.14
C THR A 5 -23.91 6.33 69.68
N ARG A 6 -23.56 5.27 70.41
CA ARG A 6 -24.10 3.87 70.47
C ARG A 6 -24.19 3.12 69.11
N THR A 7 -23.25 2.20 68.86
CA THR A 7 -23.39 0.70 68.80
C THR A 7 -24.04 0.17 67.51
N LEU A 8 -23.42 -0.72 66.72
CA LEU A 8 -23.49 -2.19 66.91
C LEU A 8 -22.47 -2.96 66.03
N LEU A 9 -21.88 -3.99 66.62
CA LEU A 9 -21.20 -5.13 65.97
C LEU A 9 -22.25 -6.13 65.43
N ALA A 10 -21.96 -6.77 64.30
CA ALA A 10 -22.27 -8.19 63.97
C ALA A 10 -21.60 -8.51 62.62
N SER A 11 -20.53 -9.31 62.54
CA SER A 11 -20.47 -10.78 62.58
C SER A 11 -20.89 -11.48 61.27
N ALA A 12 -19.86 -12.02 60.60
CA ALA A 12 -19.77 -13.28 59.87
C ALA A 12 -20.70 -13.56 58.66
N ALA A 13 -20.08 -13.88 57.51
CA ALA A 13 -20.27 -15.17 56.85
C ALA A 13 -19.22 -15.38 55.75
N SER A 14 -18.46 -16.47 55.89
CA SER A 14 -17.53 -17.01 54.90
C SER A 14 -18.26 -17.47 53.65
N ALA A 15 -17.76 -17.10 52.47
CA ALA A 15 -18.06 -17.80 51.22
C ALA A 15 -16.72 -18.13 50.53
N ALA A 16 -16.29 -19.37 50.70
CA ALA A 16 -15.22 -19.95 49.92
C ALA A 16 -15.71 -20.11 48.47
N ALA A 17 -15.16 -19.30 47.56
CA ALA A 17 -15.31 -19.52 46.13
C ALA A 17 -14.05 -20.27 45.63
N LEU A 18 -14.18 -21.58 45.47
CA LEU A 18 -13.28 -22.40 44.66
C LEU A 18 -13.39 -21.94 43.21
N LEU A 19 -12.53 -21.01 42.79
CA LEU A 19 -12.37 -20.71 41.37
C LEU A 19 -11.43 -21.76 40.78
N ALA A 20 -12.05 -22.71 40.09
CA ALA A 20 -11.39 -23.67 39.22
C ALA A 20 -10.41 -22.93 38.29
N GLY A 21 -9.15 -23.37 38.32
CA GLY A 21 -8.13 -22.95 37.37
C GLY A 21 -8.52 -23.40 35.96
N GLY A 22 -9.30 -22.58 35.28
CA GLY A 22 -9.45 -22.66 33.83
C GLY A 22 -8.14 -22.19 33.22
N THR A 23 -7.34 -23.13 32.72
CA THR A 23 -6.26 -22.82 31.78
C THR A 23 -6.89 -22.10 30.59
N ALA A 24 -6.77 -20.78 30.55
CA ALA A 24 -7.14 -19.99 29.40
C ALA A 24 -6.32 -20.49 28.22
N ALA A 25 -6.94 -21.27 27.33
CA ALA A 25 -6.38 -21.59 26.04
C ALA A 25 -6.11 -20.25 25.35
N SER A 26 -4.83 -19.90 25.28
CA SER A 26 -4.41 -18.73 24.50
C SER A 26 -4.93 -18.94 23.09
N PRO A 27 -5.63 -17.97 22.47
CA PRO A 27 -6.02 -18.10 21.08
C PRO A 27 -4.73 -18.30 20.28
N ALA A 28 -4.60 -19.45 19.64
CA ALA A 28 -3.50 -19.74 18.75
C ALA A 28 -3.42 -18.58 17.75
N ALA A 29 -2.29 -17.87 17.74
CA ALA A 29 -2.06 -16.79 16.80
C ALA A 29 -2.22 -17.37 15.39
N ALA A 30 -3.28 -16.97 14.69
CA ALA A 30 -3.55 -17.43 13.34
C ALA A 30 -2.29 -17.18 12.50
N GLU A 31 -1.72 -18.25 11.94
CA GLU A 31 -0.56 -18.16 11.06
C GLU A 31 -0.87 -17.14 9.97
N SER A 32 0.00 -16.14 9.82
CA SER A 32 -0.17 -15.13 8.80
C SER A 32 0.15 -15.72 7.44
N HIS A 33 -0.83 -16.36 6.81
CA HIS A 33 -0.67 -16.87 5.46
C HIS A 33 -0.55 -15.71 4.48
N VAL A 34 0.46 -15.81 3.61
CA VAL A 34 0.61 -14.97 2.42
C VAL A 34 0.06 -15.78 1.26
N THR A 35 -0.91 -15.26 0.53
CA THR A 35 -1.36 -15.93 -0.69
C THR A 35 -0.34 -15.72 -1.80
N ALA A 36 -0.30 -16.66 -2.75
CA ALA A 36 0.45 -16.47 -3.98
C ALA A 36 0.04 -15.16 -4.69
N GLU A 37 1.01 -14.53 -5.34
CA GLU A 37 0.82 -13.35 -6.17
C GLU A 37 0.02 -13.73 -7.44
N THR A 38 -0.96 -12.90 -7.80
CA THR A 38 -1.68 -13.01 -9.07
C THR A 38 -1.53 -11.69 -9.82
N CYS A 39 -0.98 -11.72 -11.03
CA CYS A 39 -0.80 -10.54 -11.86
C CYS A 39 -1.79 -10.54 -13.02
N GLN A 40 -2.31 -9.35 -13.33
CA GLN A 40 -3.09 -9.13 -14.53
C GLN A 40 -2.19 -9.11 -15.77
N PRO A 41 -2.76 -9.32 -16.97
CA PRO A 41 -2.05 -9.02 -18.21
C PRO A 41 -1.54 -7.56 -18.22
N PRO A 42 -0.39 -7.29 -18.86
CA PRO A 42 0.10 -5.92 -19.02
C PRO A 42 -0.93 -5.01 -19.68
N ARG A 43 -1.03 -3.78 -19.19
CA ARG A 43 -1.85 -2.70 -19.71
C ARG A 43 -0.95 -1.59 -20.21
N THR A 44 -1.44 -0.83 -21.20
CA THR A 44 -0.70 0.27 -21.79
C THR A 44 -1.56 1.53 -21.80
N ILE A 45 -0.98 2.64 -21.34
CA ILE A 45 -1.55 3.99 -21.45
C ILE A 45 -0.64 4.80 -22.37
N THR A 46 -1.22 5.50 -23.33
CA THR A 46 -0.48 6.36 -24.26
C THR A 46 -0.98 7.81 -24.16
N ASP A 47 -0.07 8.76 -24.29
CA ASP A 47 -0.39 10.20 -24.32
C ASP A 47 0.69 10.94 -25.11
N THR A 48 0.31 11.78 -26.09
CA THR A 48 1.17 12.78 -26.76
C THR A 48 2.62 12.31 -27.03
N GLY A 49 2.76 11.10 -27.58
CA GLY A 49 4.06 10.51 -27.93
C GLY A 49 4.82 9.87 -26.76
N GLY A 50 4.16 9.58 -25.66
CA GLY A 50 4.68 8.75 -24.58
C GLY A 50 3.82 7.51 -24.34
N GLU A 51 4.39 6.56 -23.60
CA GLU A 51 3.73 5.32 -23.22
C GLU A 51 4.11 4.92 -21.80
N ALA A 52 3.13 4.47 -21.02
CA ALA A 52 3.34 3.70 -19.80
C ALA A 52 2.80 2.28 -20.00
N THR A 53 3.66 1.27 -19.89
CA THR A 53 3.25 -0.14 -19.82
C THR A 53 3.33 -0.59 -18.36
N TYR A 54 2.25 -1.13 -17.80
CA TYR A 54 2.23 -1.58 -16.42
C TYR A 54 1.46 -2.89 -16.22
N THR A 55 1.81 -3.61 -15.17
CA THR A 55 1.10 -4.80 -14.69
C THR A 55 0.76 -4.59 -13.22
N GLU A 56 -0.52 -4.74 -12.88
CA GLU A 56 -0.96 -4.80 -11.50
C GLU A 56 -0.91 -6.25 -11.00
N CYS A 57 -0.31 -6.46 -9.85
CA CYS A 57 -0.25 -7.72 -9.14
C CYS A 57 -0.93 -7.60 -7.77
N ARG A 58 -1.57 -8.68 -7.33
CA ARG A 58 -2.37 -8.73 -6.11
C ARG A 58 -1.96 -9.91 -5.25
N ARG A 59 -2.05 -9.72 -3.93
CA ARG A 59 -1.92 -10.79 -2.93
C ARG A 59 -2.75 -10.49 -1.70
N THR A 60 -2.88 -11.47 -0.82
CA THR A 60 -3.36 -11.28 0.55
C THR A 60 -2.21 -11.57 1.51
N TYR A 61 -1.94 -10.64 2.42
CA TYR A 61 -0.92 -10.76 3.47
C TYR A 61 -1.56 -10.43 4.82
N LYS A 62 -1.50 -11.35 5.80
CA LYS A 62 -2.11 -11.15 7.13
C LYS A 62 -3.60 -10.78 7.05
N GLY A 63 -4.35 -11.45 6.16
CA GLY A 63 -5.78 -11.18 5.93
C GLY A 63 -6.09 -9.84 5.24
N LYS A 64 -5.07 -9.07 4.84
CA LYS A 64 -5.24 -7.79 4.13
C LYS A 64 -4.91 -7.95 2.65
N ARG A 65 -5.76 -7.40 1.79
CA ARG A 65 -5.49 -7.31 0.35
C ARG A 65 -4.39 -6.28 0.10
N GLN A 66 -3.42 -6.67 -0.72
CA GLN A 66 -2.33 -5.82 -1.15
C GLN A 66 -2.21 -5.84 -2.67
N SER A 67 -1.86 -4.69 -3.24
CA SER A 67 -1.52 -4.54 -4.64
C SER A 67 -0.09 -4.02 -4.80
N SER A 68 0.50 -4.30 -5.97
CA SER A 68 1.78 -3.80 -6.43
C SER A 68 1.69 -3.53 -7.93
N VAL A 69 2.39 -2.50 -8.41
CA VAL A 69 2.49 -2.18 -9.83
C VAL A 69 3.94 -2.34 -10.28
N ARG A 70 4.13 -3.05 -11.39
CA ARG A 70 5.38 -3.08 -12.17
C ARG A 70 5.17 -2.25 -13.42
N MET A 71 6.08 -1.33 -13.74
CA MET A 71 5.85 -0.34 -14.80
C MET A 71 7.13 0.02 -15.57
N TYR A 72 6.95 0.36 -16.84
CA TYR A 72 7.93 1.01 -17.70
C TYR A 72 7.33 2.28 -18.27
N LEU A 73 8.13 3.34 -18.31
CA LEU A 73 7.81 4.59 -19.01
C LEU A 73 8.61 4.68 -20.30
N TRP A 74 8.02 5.27 -21.33
CA TRP A 74 8.69 5.43 -22.60
C TRP A 74 8.34 6.79 -23.20
N ASP A 75 9.38 7.59 -23.44
CA ASP A 75 9.29 8.75 -24.32
C ASP A 75 9.53 8.31 -25.77
N ARG A 76 8.48 8.30 -26.59
CA ARG A 76 8.57 8.06 -28.04
C ARG A 76 8.67 9.36 -28.83
N ALA A 77 8.34 10.50 -28.22
CA ALA A 77 8.33 11.81 -28.84
C ALA A 77 9.73 12.41 -28.93
N TYR A 78 10.66 11.87 -28.14
CA TYR A 78 12.01 12.37 -27.95
C TYR A 78 12.01 13.72 -27.22
N CYS A 79 12.81 13.81 -26.16
CA CYS A 79 12.91 14.95 -25.27
C CYS A 79 11.61 15.41 -24.60
N ALA A 80 10.83 14.46 -24.10
CA ALA A 80 9.71 14.72 -23.21
C ALA A 80 9.89 13.97 -21.88
N ASP A 81 9.24 14.47 -20.84
CA ASP A 81 9.28 13.91 -19.50
C ASP A 81 7.97 13.14 -19.22
N PRO A 82 7.93 11.83 -19.55
CA PRO A 82 6.84 10.96 -19.15
C PRO A 82 6.77 10.90 -17.63
N PHE A 83 5.57 11.15 -17.10
CA PHE A 83 5.28 10.93 -15.70
C PHE A 83 4.10 9.98 -15.55
N ALA A 84 4.22 9.09 -14.57
CA ALA A 84 3.13 8.23 -14.15
C ALA A 84 2.94 8.31 -12.65
N ARG A 85 1.69 8.46 -12.23
CA ARG A 85 1.28 8.41 -10.82
C ARG A 85 0.63 7.06 -10.55
N VAL A 86 0.95 6.45 -9.42
CA VAL A 86 0.34 5.19 -8.98
C VAL A 86 -0.24 5.40 -7.58
N LEU A 87 -1.54 5.12 -7.44
CA LEU A 87 -2.25 5.12 -6.16
C LEU A 87 -2.69 3.70 -5.80
N ILE A 88 -2.33 3.24 -4.60
CA ILE A 88 -2.74 1.95 -4.03
C ILE A 88 -3.19 2.20 -2.58
N GLY A 89 -4.50 2.28 -2.35
CA GLY A 89 -5.03 2.68 -1.04
C GLY A 89 -4.55 4.08 -0.64
N THR A 90 -3.73 4.19 0.41
CA THR A 90 -3.11 5.45 0.85
C THR A 90 -1.69 5.66 0.31
N TYR A 91 -1.12 4.68 -0.39
CA TYR A 91 0.19 4.81 -1.01
C TYR A 91 0.06 5.56 -2.34
N ASP A 92 0.81 6.64 -2.50
CA ASP A 92 0.79 7.51 -3.68
C ASP A 92 2.23 7.84 -4.08
N VAL A 93 2.59 7.53 -5.32
CA VAL A 93 3.94 7.75 -5.84
C VAL A 93 3.88 8.23 -7.28
N THR A 94 4.83 9.09 -7.66
CA THR A 94 5.04 9.50 -9.04
C THR A 94 6.40 9.03 -9.52
N TYR A 95 6.43 8.40 -10.69
CA TYR A 95 7.64 8.04 -11.41
C TYR A 95 7.79 8.95 -12.62
N THR A 96 9.02 9.37 -12.89
CA THR A 96 9.40 10.11 -14.09
C THR A 96 10.54 9.38 -14.77
N TYR A 97 10.71 9.61 -16.06
CA TYR A 97 11.88 9.10 -16.79
C TYR A 97 12.25 10.05 -17.90
N PHE A 98 13.46 10.56 -17.87
CA PHE A 98 14.01 11.36 -18.95
C PHE A 98 15.43 10.90 -19.21
N ASP A 99 15.68 10.46 -20.44
CA ASP A 99 17.02 10.13 -20.91
C ASP A 99 17.24 10.84 -22.26
N PRO A 100 18.06 11.90 -22.29
CA PRO A 100 18.30 12.66 -23.52
C PRO A 100 19.25 11.94 -24.49
N VAL A 101 19.88 10.84 -24.07
CA VAL A 101 20.83 10.08 -24.90
C VAL A 101 20.27 8.73 -25.38
N SER A 102 19.12 8.31 -24.85
CA SER A 102 18.49 7.04 -25.19
C SER A 102 16.98 7.20 -25.40
N SER A 103 16.49 6.81 -26.58
CA SER A 103 15.06 6.68 -26.87
C SER A 103 14.44 5.40 -26.30
N GLY A 104 15.12 4.75 -25.36
CA GLY A 104 14.70 3.49 -24.75
C GLY A 104 13.60 3.67 -23.71
N ARG A 105 13.03 2.54 -23.28
CA ARG A 105 12.15 2.51 -22.10
C ARG A 105 12.96 2.76 -20.84
N SER A 106 12.29 3.28 -19.82
CA SER A 106 12.85 3.38 -18.47
C SER A 106 13.30 2.01 -17.96
N PRO A 107 14.16 1.97 -16.93
CA PRO A 107 14.25 0.80 -16.07
C PRO A 107 12.86 0.41 -15.54
N LYS A 108 12.73 -0.85 -15.13
CA LYS A 108 11.50 -1.34 -14.50
C LYS A 108 11.31 -0.62 -13.16
N TYR A 109 10.19 0.06 -13.01
CA TYR A 109 9.71 0.55 -11.72
C TYR A 109 8.83 -0.49 -11.05
N GLU A 110 8.99 -0.65 -9.74
CA GLU A 110 8.12 -1.48 -8.91
C GLU A 110 7.72 -0.69 -7.65
N THR A 111 6.43 -0.69 -7.32
CA THR A 111 5.94 -0.01 -6.11
C THR A 111 6.24 -0.77 -4.84
N GLY A 112 6.41 -2.10 -4.94
CA GLY A 112 6.28 -2.98 -3.79
C GLY A 112 4.81 -3.16 -3.37
N TRP A 113 4.60 -3.87 -2.27
CA TRP A 113 3.28 -4.29 -1.80
C TRP A 113 2.65 -3.30 -0.83
N HIS A 114 1.50 -2.76 -1.21
CA HIS A 114 0.77 -1.76 -0.43
C HIS A 114 -0.65 -2.22 -0.14
N ASN A 115 -1.21 -1.81 1.00
CA ASN A 115 -2.59 -2.15 1.34
C ASN A 115 -3.55 -1.43 0.39
N GLY A 116 -4.37 -2.21 -0.29
CA GLY A 116 -5.25 -1.74 -1.36
C GLY A 116 -5.63 -2.95 -2.22
N ALA A 117 -6.89 -3.00 -2.64
CA ALA A 117 -7.39 -4.10 -3.45
C ALA A 117 -7.00 -3.95 -4.93
N ASP A 118 -6.78 -2.71 -5.36
CA ASP A 118 -6.60 -2.28 -6.73
C ASP A 118 -5.57 -1.14 -6.78
N ALA A 119 -4.93 -0.97 -7.94
CA ALA A 119 -4.07 0.17 -8.23
C ALA A 119 -4.71 1.07 -9.28
N GLU A 120 -4.65 2.38 -9.07
CA GLU A 120 -4.97 3.37 -10.10
C GLU A 120 -3.67 3.94 -10.66
N VAL A 121 -3.55 3.95 -11.99
CA VAL A 121 -2.37 4.42 -12.70
C VAL A 121 -2.77 5.51 -13.67
N TRP A 122 -2.19 6.69 -13.50
CA TRP A 122 -2.31 7.79 -14.45
C TRP A 122 -1.00 7.99 -15.16
N PHE A 123 -1.08 8.33 -16.44
CA PHE A 123 0.07 8.65 -17.26
C PHE A 123 -0.19 9.94 -18.02
N LYS A 124 0.84 10.76 -18.12
CA LYS A 124 0.82 11.98 -18.91
C LYS A 124 2.24 12.33 -19.37
N MET A 125 2.31 13.08 -20.45
CA MET A 125 3.55 13.66 -20.94
C MET A 125 3.67 15.13 -20.54
N ARG A 126 4.81 15.53 -19.97
CA ARG A 126 5.20 16.95 -19.92
C ARG A 126 6.17 17.22 -21.06
N ARG A 127 5.76 18.09 -21.99
CA ARG A 127 6.70 18.59 -23.01
C ARG A 127 7.74 19.47 -22.33
N MET A 128 9.02 19.10 -22.47
CA MET A 128 10.13 19.89 -21.97
C MET A 128 10.86 20.68 -23.07
N CYS A 129 10.71 20.30 -24.34
CA CYS A 129 11.34 21.04 -25.43
C CYS A 129 10.43 22.12 -26.04
N HIS A 130 10.82 23.38 -25.84
CA HIS A 130 10.47 24.49 -26.71
C HIS A 130 11.60 24.69 -27.75
N GLY A 131 11.23 25.00 -29.00
CA GLY A 131 12.07 24.86 -30.19
C GLY A 131 13.37 25.66 -30.17
N GLY A 132 14.49 24.96 -30.39
CA GLY A 132 15.80 25.58 -30.61
C GLY A 132 16.98 24.60 -30.49
N ASP A 133 16.94 23.68 -29.53
CA ASP A 133 18.18 23.10 -28.98
C ASP A 133 18.49 21.64 -29.37
N LEU A 134 17.94 21.14 -30.48
CA LEU A 134 18.35 19.85 -31.06
C LEU A 134 19.14 20.04 -32.36
N LYS A 135 20.13 20.95 -32.35
CA LYS A 135 21.18 20.98 -33.37
C LYS A 135 22.44 20.32 -32.82
N GLY A 136 22.63 19.07 -33.25
CA GLY A 136 23.90 18.35 -33.27
C GLY A 136 23.98 17.60 -34.59
#